data_AF-A0A835YY68-F1
#
_entry.id   AF-A0A835YY68-F1
#
_cell.length_a   1.000
_cell.length_b   1.000
_cell.length_c   1.000
_cell.angle_alpha   90.00
_cell.angle_beta   90.00
_cell.angle_gamma   90.00
#
_symmetry.space_group_name_H-M   'P 1'
#
loop_
_entity.id
_entity.type
_entity.pdbx_description
1 polymer ?
#
loop_
_entity_poly.entity_id
_entity_poly.type
_entity_poly.pdbx_seq_one_letter_code
_entity_poly.pdbx_strand_id
1 'polypeptide(L)'
;MGCSSGRLRGGGEFEPMGMVSAYLVAGSPAVVANLWDVTDRDIDRYCLAVLDAFVVGGGGGAAPPTLAHVVAEGRQVCKMRHIIGYAPVCYGIPLAAAAK
;
A
#
# COMPACT_ATOMS: atom_id res chain seq x y z
N MET A 1 7.53 4.04 -1.81
CA MET A 1 7.33 2.73 -1.13
C MET A 1 8.68 2.22 -0.69
N GLY A 2 8.88 1.83 0.58
CA GLY A 2 10.21 1.47 1.12
C GLY A 2 10.20 0.18 1.93
N CYS A 3 11.38 -0.38 2.22
CA CYS A 3 11.53 -1.65 2.94
C CYS A 3 10.98 -1.57 4.37
N SER A 4 10.23 -2.60 4.79
CA SER A 4 9.70 -2.75 6.15
C SER A 4 8.94 -1.53 6.71
N SER A 5 8.42 -0.66 5.85
CA SER A 5 7.72 0.58 6.27
C SER A 5 6.41 0.32 7.01
N GLY A 6 5.79 -0.83 6.78
CA GLY A 6 4.56 -1.31 7.44
C GLY A 6 4.83 -2.35 8.52
N ARG A 7 6.10 -2.67 8.81
CA ARG A 7 6.43 -3.65 9.84
C ARG A 7 6.14 -3.08 11.22
N LEU A 8 5.36 -3.82 12.01
CA LEU A 8 5.20 -3.57 13.44
C LEU A 8 6.23 -4.39 14.21
N ARG A 9 6.89 -3.76 15.20
CA ARG A 9 7.78 -4.45 16.14
C ARG A 9 6.99 -4.86 17.37
N GLY A 10 7.14 -6.12 17.79
CA GLY A 10 6.44 -6.63 18.97
C GLY A 10 6.83 -5.88 20.24
N GLY A 11 5.84 -5.61 21.09
CA GLY A 11 6.00 -4.94 22.39
C GLY A 11 6.06 -5.90 23.58
N GLY A 12 6.12 -7.21 23.37
CA GLY A 12 5.94 -8.20 24.44
C GLY A 12 4.48 -8.24 24.88
N GLU A 13 4.19 -7.78 26.09
CA GLU A 13 2.82 -7.63 26.63
C GLU A 13 2.11 -6.37 26.10
N PHE A 14 2.82 -5.48 25.40
CA PHE A 14 2.28 -4.23 24.85
C PHE A 14 1.98 -4.32 23.35
N GLU A 15 1.12 -3.41 22.87
CA GLU A 15 0.73 -3.30 21.46
C GLU A 15 1.95 -3.10 20.54
N PRO A 16 2.05 -3.86 19.42
CA PRO A 16 3.09 -3.66 18.43
C PRO A 16 3.10 -2.25 17.83
N MET A 17 4.29 -1.65 17.71
CA MET A 17 4.46 -0.29 17.21
C MET A 17 5.33 -0.25 15.95
N GLY A 18 5.03 0.68 15.06
CA GLY A 18 5.78 0.91 13.84
C GLY A 18 5.43 2.25 13.20
N MET A 19 6.11 2.57 12.09
CA MET A 19 5.89 3.84 11.40
C MET A 19 4.44 4.00 10.95
N VAL A 20 3.80 2.93 10.46
CA VAL A 20 2.40 2.97 10.05
C VAL A 20 1.47 3.41 11.19
N SER A 21 1.70 2.96 12.42
CA SER A 21 0.91 3.37 13.59
C SER A 21 0.99 4.89 13.82
N ALA A 22 2.18 5.48 13.64
CA ALA A 22 2.36 6.93 13.77
C ALA A 22 1.54 7.72 12.73
N TYR A 23 1.47 7.25 11.48
CA TYR A 23 0.64 7.88 10.45
C TYR A 23 -0.86 7.78 10.76
N LEU A 24 -1.31 6.61 11.23
CA LEU A 24 -2.72 6.41 11.58
C LEU A 24 -3.13 7.26 12.79
N VAL A 25 -2.30 7.32 13.83
CA VAL A 25 -2.54 8.18 15.01
C VAL A 25 -2.52 9.66 14.63
N ALA A 26 -1.69 10.06 13.65
CA ALA A 26 -1.68 11.41 13.11
C ALA A 26 -2.90 11.75 12.21
N GLY A 27 -3.84 10.82 12.03
CA GLY A 27 -5.08 11.04 11.28
C GLY A 27 -4.98 10.77 9.78
N SER A 28 -3.95 10.06 9.31
CA SER A 28 -3.90 9.61 7.92
C SER A 28 -5.06 8.65 7.62
N PRO A 29 -5.88 8.88 6.58
CA PRO A 29 -7.05 8.04 6.31
C PRO A 29 -6.68 6.64 5.80
N ALA A 30 -5.56 6.54 5.06
CA ALA A 30 -5.02 5.28 4.60
C ALA A 30 -3.51 5.37 4.35
N VAL A 31 -2.79 4.29 4.60
CA VAL A 31 -1.34 4.18 4.42
C VAL A 31 -1.01 2.89 3.69
N VAL A 32 -0.29 2.98 2.57
CA VAL A 32 0.27 1.81 1.86
C VAL A 32 1.72 1.63 2.28
N ALA A 33 2.06 0.43 2.74
CA ALA A 33 3.37 0.16 3.32
C ALA A 33 3.81 -1.31 3.11
N ASN A 34 5.11 -1.58 3.21
CA ASN A 34 5.66 -2.92 3.04
C ASN A 34 5.91 -3.60 4.38
N LEU A 35 5.41 -4.83 4.56
CA LEU A 35 5.58 -5.60 5.80
C LEU A 35 7.03 -6.06 6.05
N TRP A 36 7.80 -6.27 4.98
CA TRP A 36 9.19 -6.71 5.06
C TRP A 36 10.03 -6.04 3.96
N ASP A 37 11.30 -6.45 3.86
CA ASP A 37 12.25 -5.87 2.92
C ASP A 37 11.95 -6.35 1.50
N VAL A 38 12.00 -5.41 0.56
CA VAL A 38 11.65 -5.62 -0.85
C VAL A 38 12.82 -5.28 -1.75
N THR A 39 12.77 -5.71 -3.01
CA THR A 39 13.79 -5.36 -4.00
C THR A 39 13.32 -4.21 -4.86
N ASP A 40 14.21 -3.24 -5.09
CA ASP A 40 13.90 -1.95 -5.76
C ASP A 40 13.15 -2.15 -7.08
N ARG A 41 13.71 -2.97 -7.99
CA ARG A 41 13.15 -3.14 -9.34
C ARG A 41 11.71 -3.67 -9.35
N ASP A 42 11.36 -4.51 -8.38
CA ASP A 42 10.04 -5.15 -8.36
C ASP A 42 9.01 -4.30 -7.60
N ILE A 43 9.45 -3.61 -6.53
CA ILE A 43 8.57 -2.67 -5.81
C ILE A 43 8.35 -1.37 -6.59
N ASP A 44 9.31 -0.91 -7.38
CA ASP A 44 9.15 0.26 -8.24
C ASP A 44 8.11 0.00 -9.33
N ARG A 45 8.13 -1.19 -9.94
CA ARG A 45 7.11 -1.60 -10.91
C ARG A 45 5.72 -1.61 -10.27
N TYR A 46 5.62 -2.17 -9.06
CA TYR A 46 4.37 -2.15 -8.28
C TYR A 46 3.91 -0.72 -7.98
N CYS A 47 4.81 0.14 -7.52
CA CYS A 47 4.52 1.52 -7.15
C CYS A 47 3.99 2.32 -8.35
N LEU A 48 4.62 2.18 -9.52
CA LEU A 48 4.16 2.82 -10.76
C LEU A 48 2.77 2.32 -11.16
N ALA A 49 2.53 1.00 -11.12
CA ALA A 49 1.22 0.43 -11.47
C ALA A 49 0.09 0.91 -10.55
N VAL A 50 0.35 0.98 -9.23
CA VAL A 50 -0.63 1.48 -8.26
C VAL A 50 -0.90 2.97 -8.45
N LEU A 51 0.14 3.78 -8.69
CA LEU A 51 -0.03 5.21 -8.92
C LEU A 51 -0.80 5.49 -10.21
N ASP A 52 -0.51 4.76 -11.29
CA ASP A 52 -1.21 4.90 -12.55
C ASP A 52 -2.70 4.55 -12.38
N ALA A 53 -3.01 3.40 -11.77
CA ALA A 53 -4.39 2.96 -11.58
C ALA A 53 -5.19 3.81 -10.57
N PHE A 54 -4.56 4.29 -9.49
CA PHE A 54 -5.25 5.05 -8.44
C PHE A 54 -5.33 6.56 -8.75
N VAL A 55 -4.26 7.17 -9.26
CA VAL A 55 -4.18 8.63 -9.41
C VAL A 55 -4.50 9.09 -10.84
N VAL A 56 -4.06 8.33 -11.85
CA VAL A 56 -4.21 8.72 -13.27
C VAL A 56 -5.45 8.09 -13.90
N GLY A 57 -5.74 6.83 -13.58
CA GLY A 57 -6.80 6.02 -14.17
C GLY A 57 -8.22 6.28 -13.64
N GLY A 58 -8.39 7.15 -12.64
CA GLY A 58 -9.69 7.47 -12.03
C GLY A 58 -10.67 8.28 -12.90
N GLY A 59 -10.36 8.50 -14.19
CA GLY A 59 -11.14 9.33 -15.11
C GLY A 59 -12.10 8.59 -16.06
N GLY A 60 -12.18 7.26 -16.00
CA GLY A 60 -13.18 6.49 -16.74
C GLY A 60 -14.53 6.51 -16.01
N GLY A 61 -15.66 6.68 -16.71
CA GLY A 61 -17.01 6.87 -16.13
C GLY A 61 -17.60 5.75 -15.24
N ALA A 62 -16.78 4.82 -14.75
CA ALA A 62 -17.10 3.89 -13.67
C ALA A 62 -16.73 4.48 -12.30
N ALA A 63 -17.27 3.93 -11.21
CA ALA A 63 -16.90 4.37 -9.86
C ALA A 63 -15.38 4.24 -9.65
N PRO A 64 -14.70 5.27 -9.09
CA PRO A 64 -13.25 5.23 -8.91
C PRO A 64 -12.87 4.07 -7.98
N PRO A 65 -11.84 3.27 -8.34
CA PRO A 65 -11.45 2.13 -7.54
C PRO A 65 -10.90 2.58 -6.18
N THR A 66 -11.15 1.79 -5.15
CA THR A 66 -10.58 2.05 -3.82
C THR A 66 -9.08 1.75 -3.81
N LEU A 67 -8.33 2.45 -2.96
CA LEU A 67 -6.90 2.25 -2.78
C LEU A 67 -6.57 0.79 -2.44
N ALA A 68 -7.39 0.17 -1.59
CA ALA A 68 -7.24 -1.24 -1.23
C ALA A 68 -7.40 -2.18 -2.44
N HIS A 69 -8.36 -1.89 -3.33
CA HIS A 69 -8.55 -2.66 -4.56
C HIS A 69 -7.36 -2.51 -5.51
N VAL A 70 -6.89 -1.27 -5.73
CA VAL A 70 -5.72 -1.01 -6.59
C VAL A 70 -4.45 -1.67 -6.03
N VAL A 71 -4.26 -1.62 -4.71
CA VAL A 71 -3.16 -2.31 -4.01
C VAL A 71 -3.23 -3.82 -4.23
N ALA A 72 -4.43 -4.42 -4.18
CA ALA A 72 -4.61 -5.86 -4.40
C ALA A 72 -4.32 -6.28 -5.85
N GLU A 73 -4.82 -5.53 -6.84
CA GLU A 73 -4.58 -5.78 -8.26
C GLU A 73 -3.12 -5.51 -8.66
N GLY A 74 -2.50 -4.48 -8.08
CA GLY A 74 -1.10 -4.14 -8.35
C GLY A 74 -0.12 -5.28 -8.05
N ARG A 75 -0.47 -6.21 -7.16
CA ARG A 75 0.37 -7.38 -6.82
C ARG A 75 0.69 -8.26 -8.02
N GLN A 76 -0.15 -8.21 -9.06
CA GLN A 76 0.02 -9.03 -10.27
C GLN A 76 1.18 -8.57 -11.15
N VAL A 77 1.66 -7.32 -11.01
CA VAL A 77 2.78 -6.82 -11.83
C VAL A 77 4.14 -7.25 -11.29
N CYS A 78 4.22 -7.65 -10.02
CA CYS A 78 5.46 -8.10 -9.41
C CYS A 78 5.94 -9.42 -10.05
N LYS A 79 7.21 -9.47 -10.45
CA LYS A 79 7.86 -10.69 -10.95
C LYS A 79 7.91 -11.74 -9.86
N MET A 80 8.25 -11.33 -8.64
CA MET A 80 8.26 -12.20 -7.47
C MET A 80 6.96 -12.02 -6.69
N ARG A 81 5.88 -12.57 -7.26
CA ARG A 81 4.49 -12.36 -6.84
C ARG A 81 4.24 -12.56 -5.34
N HIS A 82 4.83 -13.58 -4.73
CA HIS A 82 4.57 -13.90 -3.33
C HIS A 82 5.49 -13.14 -2.37
N ILE A 83 6.81 -13.13 -2.62
CA ILE A 83 7.74 -12.48 -1.69
C ILE A 83 7.74 -10.95 -1.81
N ILE A 84 7.57 -10.38 -3.00
CA ILE A 84 7.44 -8.92 -3.15
C ILE A 84 5.98 -8.51 -3.24
N GLY A 85 5.18 -9.18 -4.08
CA GLY A 85 3.79 -8.76 -4.30
C GLY A 85 2.90 -8.87 -3.05
N TYR A 86 3.24 -9.68 -2.04
CA TYR A 86 2.48 -9.72 -0.77
C TYR A 86 3.07 -8.85 0.34
N ALA A 87 4.22 -8.19 0.10
CA ALA A 87 4.77 -7.24 1.07
C ALA A 87 3.90 -5.96 1.20
N PRO A 88 3.37 -5.37 0.10
CA PRO A 88 2.48 -4.21 0.16
C PRO A 88 1.14 -4.53 0.80
N VAL A 89 0.78 -3.73 1.80
CA VAL A 89 -0.52 -3.75 2.47
C VAL A 89 -1.08 -2.33 2.58
N CYS A 90 -2.41 -2.21 2.60
CA CYS A 90 -3.12 -0.96 2.81
C CYS A 90 -3.74 -0.98 4.21
N TYR A 91 -3.33 -0.04 5.07
CA TYR A 91 -3.92 0.21 6.37
C TYR A 91 -4.89 1.39 6.28
N GLY A 92 -5.99 1.35 7.03
CA GLY A 92 -6.95 2.46 7.11
C GLY A 92 -8.30 2.15 6.48
N ILE A 93 -9.01 3.20 6.06
CA ILE A 93 -10.37 3.11 5.50
C ILE A 93 -10.35 2.95 3.96
N PRO A 94 -11.44 2.45 3.34
CA PRO A 94 -11.58 2.41 1.89
C PRO A 94 -11.55 3.82 1.29
N LEU A 95 -10.38 4.24 0.80
CA LEU A 95 -10.17 5.54 0.17
C LEU A 95 -10.34 5.42 -1.34
N ALA A 96 -11.20 6.22 -1.94
CA ALA A 96 -11.29 6.35 -3.40
C ALA A 96 -10.54 7.61 -3.87
N ALA A 97 -10.04 7.58 -5.10
CA ALA A 97 -9.47 8.78 -5.72
C ALA A 97 -10.55 9.85 -5.91
N ALA A 98 -10.21 11.10 -5.63
CA ALA A 98 -11.11 12.22 -5.88
C ALA A 98 -11.33 12.36 -7.40
N ALA A 99 -12.58 12.45 -7.84
CA ALA A 99 -12.91 12.84 -9.20
C ALA A 99 -12.38 14.26 -9.44
N LYS A 100 -11.65 14.45 -10.54
CA LYS A 100 -11.10 15.74 -10.94
C LYS A 100 -12.12 16.57 -11.69
#